data_AF-A0A9D6K7C4-F1
#
_entry.id   AF-A0A9D6K7C4-F1
#
_cell.length_a   1.000
_cell.length_b   1.000
_cell.length_c   1.000
_cell.angle_alpha   90.00
_cell.angle_beta   90.00
_cell.angle_gamma   90.00
#
_symmetry.space_group_name_H-M   'P 1'
#
loop_
_entity.id
_entity.type
_entity.pdbx_description
1 polymer ?
#
loop_
_entity_poly.entity_id
_entity_poly.type
_entity_poly.pdbx_seq_one_letter_code
_entity_poly.pdbx_strand_id
1 'polypeptide(L)' 'MDASKIIYSINLEDVQNVAEEELGRKLTKKELQVIEDKIGDYIDWYSAIDRAIQNEILSLSRNTASE' A
#
# COMPACT_ATOMS: atom_id res chain seq x y z
N MET A 1 -20.35 -2.97 -7.48
CA MET A 1 -19.14 -3.12 -6.65
C MET A 1 -19.07 -1.93 -5.72
N ASP A 2 -18.60 -2.15 -4.49
CA ASP A 2 -18.41 -1.09 -3.52
C ASP A 2 -17.09 -0.36 -3.84
N ALA A 3 -17.19 0.84 -4.42
CA ALA A 3 -16.04 1.67 -4.74
C ALA A 3 -15.35 2.24 -3.49
N SER A 4 -15.95 2.10 -2.30
CA SER A 4 -15.39 2.55 -1.03
C SER A 4 -14.54 1.49 -0.33
N LYS A 5 -14.55 0.24 -0.81
CA LYS A 5 -13.78 -0.84 -0.17
C LYS A 5 -12.28 -0.60 -0.33
N ILE A 6 -11.62 -0.35 0.80
CA ILE A 6 -10.16 -0.29 0.90
C ILE A 6 -9.61 -1.72 0.96
N ILE A 7 -8.66 -2.04 0.08
CA ILE A 7 -7.99 -3.36 0.03
C ILE A 7 -6.73 -3.39 0.91
N TYR A 8 -6.00 -2.27 0.94
CA TYR A 8 -4.81 -2.07 1.76
C TYR A 8 -4.73 -0.59 2.16
N SER A 9 -4.26 -0.30 3.38
CA SER A 9 -4.10 1.06 3.89
C SER A 9 -2.89 1.16 4.79
N ILE A 10 -2.25 2.33 4.77
CA ILE A 10 -1.34 2.80 5.81
C ILE A 10 -2.10 3.87 6.59
N ASN A 11 -2.12 3.77 7.91
CA ASN A 11 -2.80 4.72 8.79
C ASN A 11 -1.78 5.60 9.55
N LEU A 12 -2.30 6.56 10.31
CA LEU A 12 -1.46 7.48 11.08
C LEU A 12 -0.64 6.81 12.18
N GLU A 13 -1.13 5.73 12.77
CA GLU A 13 -0.40 4.95 13.78
C GLU A 13 0.81 4.26 13.16
N ASP A 14 0.66 3.66 11.97
CA ASP A 14 1.76 3.04 11.23
C ASP A 14 2.89 4.06 10.98
N VAL A 15 2.53 5.26 10.52
CA VAL A 15 3.47 6.35 10.28
C VAL A 15 4.16 6.80 11.57
N GLN A 16 3.42 6.90 12.67
CA GLN A 16 3.97 7.31 13.96
C GLN A 16 4.89 6.25 14.58
N ASN A 17 4.57 4.97 14.42
CA ASN A 17 5.41 3.87 14.90
C ASN A 17 6.75 3.88 14.18
N VAL A 18 6.76 4.04 12.86
CA VAL A 18 8.00 4.19 12.08
C VAL A 18 8.78 5.44 12.50
N ALA A 19 8.10 6.55 12.75
CA ALA A 19 8.76 7.77 13.23
C ALA A 19 9.39 7.61 14.62
N GLU A 20 8.71 6.91 15.53
CA GLU A 20 9.29 6.61 16.85
C GLU A 20 10.51 5.71 16.74
N GLU A 21 10.48 4.70 15.87
CA GLU A 21 11.61 3.78 15.65
C GLU A 21 12.81 4.48 15.00
N GLU A 22 12.57 5.26 13.94
CA GLU A 22 13.64 5.87 13.13
C GLU A 22 14.13 7.23 13.65
N LEU A 23 13.25 8.00 14.30
CA LEU A 23 13.55 9.36 14.78
C LEU A 23 13.54 9.49 16.31
N GLY A 24 13.13 8.46 17.04
CA GLY A 24 13.00 8.50 18.51
C GLY A 24 11.88 9.43 19.01
N ARG A 25 10.98 9.88 18.13
CA ARG A 25 9.85 10.75 18.48
C ARG A 25 8.69 10.63 17.50
N LYS A 26 7.50 11.01 17.95
CA LYS A 26 6.34 11.23 17.07
C LYS A 26 6.53 12.42 16.13
N LEU A 27 5.94 12.32 14.95
CA LEU A 27 5.76 13.43 14.02
C LEU A 27 4.71 14.41 14.55
N THR A 28 4.96 15.69 14.34
CA THR A 28 3.98 16.75 14.56
C THR A 28 2.88 16.69 13.51
N LYS A 29 1.74 17.35 13.77
CA LYS A 29 0.63 17.44 12.81
C LYS A 29 1.06 17.98 11.43
N LYS A 30 1.98 18.95 11.39
CA LYS A 30 2.48 19.53 10.13
C LYS A 30 3.34 18.54 9.36
N GLU A 31 4.19 17.79 10.06
CA GLU A 31 5.00 16.74 9.45
C GLU A 31 4.12 15.61 8.91
N LEU A 32 3.09 15.19 9.67
CA LEU A 32 2.12 14.18 9.20
C LEU A 32 1.43 14.60 7.90
N GLN A 33 1.00 15.86 7.79
CA GLN A 33 0.40 16.37 6.54
C GLN A 33 1.35 16.25 5.34
N VAL A 34 2.65 16.53 5.54
CA VAL A 34 3.65 16.35 4.49
C VAL A 34 3.81 14.88 4.12
N ILE A 35 3.75 13.97 5.10
CA ILE A 35 3.82 12.52 4.84
C ILE A 35 2.57 12.04 4.11
N GLU A 36 1.37 12.43 4.52
CA GLU A 36 0.11 12.07 3.86
C GLU A 36 0.14 12.45 2.37
N ASP A 37 0.64 13.63 2.04
CA ASP A 37 0.72 14.13 0.67
C ASP A 37 1.78 13.40 -0.19
N LYS A 38 2.77 12.75 0.44
CA LYS A 38 3.97 12.22 -0.25
C LYS A 38 4.15 10.73 -0.18
N ILE A 39 3.56 10.05 0.80
CA ILE A 39 3.80 8.62 1.03
C ILE A 39 3.40 7.78 -0.19
N GLY A 40 2.35 8.18 -0.90
CA GLY A 40 1.90 7.52 -2.13
C GLY A 40 2.90 7.61 -3.28
N ASP A 41 3.74 8.65 -3.34
CA ASP A 41 4.77 8.82 -4.37
C ASP A 41 5.91 7.79 -4.21
N TYR A 42 6.08 7.24 -3.00
CA TYR A 42 7.12 6.25 -2.67
C TYR A 42 6.62 4.80 -2.72
N ILE A 43 5.32 4.60 -2.93
CA ILE A 43 4.70 3.27 -3.02
C ILE A 43 4.32 3.03 -4.47
N ASP A 44 4.96 2.04 -5.11
CA ASP A 44 4.58 1.60 -6.46
C ASP A 44 3.30 0.74 -6.42
N TRP A 45 2.19 1.38 -6.04
CA TRP A 45 0.89 0.75 -5.83
C TRP A 45 0.33 0.17 -7.12
N TYR A 46 0.61 0.80 -8.27
CA TYR A 46 0.17 0.29 -9.56
C TYR A 46 0.82 -1.06 -9.85
N SER A 47 2.15 -1.16 -9.75
CA SER A 47 2.84 -2.43 -9.99
C SER A 47 2.47 -3.49 -8.97
N ALA A 48 2.17 -3.12 -7.72
CA ALA A 48 1.68 -4.07 -6.72
C ALA A 48 0.34 -4.70 -7.14
N ILE A 49 -0.60 -3.87 -7.61
CA ILE A 49 -1.90 -4.34 -8.13
C ILE A 49 -1.71 -5.19 -9.38
N ASP A 50 -0.92 -4.72 -10.35
CA ASP A 50 -0.66 -5.46 -11.59
C ASP A 50 -0.05 -6.84 -11.29
N ARG A 51 0.99 -6.89 -10.45
CA ARG A 51 1.62 -8.16 -10.04
C ARG A 51 0.65 -9.11 -9.36
N ALA A 52 -0.21 -8.61 -8.47
CA ALA A 52 -1.22 -9.45 -7.81
C ALA A 52 -2.20 -10.05 -8.83
N ILE A 53 -2.64 -9.27 -9.82
CA ILE A 53 -3.48 -9.76 -10.92
C ILE A 53 -2.74 -10.81 -11.76
N GLN A 54 -1.52 -10.51 -12.19
CA GLN A 54 -0.73 -11.39 -13.05
C GLN A 54 -0.43 -12.74 -12.37
N ASN A 55 -0.02 -12.70 -11.10
CA ASN A 55 0.47 -13.87 -10.39
C ASN A 55 -0.61 -14.70 -9.72
N GLU A 56 -1.74 -14.10 -9.33
CA GLU A 56 -2.79 -14.83 -8.61
C GLU A 56 -4.02 -15.11 -9.47
N ILE A 57 -4.26 -14.35 -10.54
CA ILE A 57 -5.43 -14.54 -11.40
C ILE A 57 -5.02 -15.11 -12.77
N LEU A 58 -4.05 -14.48 -13.42
CA LEU A 58 -3.64 -14.85 -14.78
C LEU A 58 -2.66 -16.02 -14.85
N SER A 59 -2.01 -16.37 -13.73
CA SER A 59 -1.23 -17.61 -13.61
C SER A 59 -2.15 -18.84 -13.53
N LEU A 60 -3.27 -18.74 -12.82
CA LEU A 60 -4.24 -19.82 -12.62
C LEU A 60 -4.96 -20.19 -13.91
N SER A 61 -5.25 -19.21 -14.77
CA SER A 61 -5.93 -19.42 -16.06
C SER A 61 -5.07 -20.08 -17.13
N ARG A 62 -3.74 -20.08 -16.98
CA ARG A 62 -2.83 -20.80 -17.90
C ARG A 62 -2.77 -22.30 -17.61
N ASN A 63 -3.02 -22.72 -16.38
CA ASN A 63 -2.99 -24.14 -16.01
C ASN A 63 -4.29 -24.88 -16.38
N THR A 64 -5.42 -24.18 -16.50
CA THR A 64 -6.71 -24.80 -16.86
C THR A 64 -6.97 -24.93 -18.37
N ALA A 65 -6.13 -24.34 -19.22
CA ALA A 65 -6.21 -24.48 -20.67
C ALA A 65 -5.35 -25.63 -21.23
N SER A 66 -4.68 -26.39 -20.35
CA SER A 66 -3.78 -27.49 -20.69
C SER A 66 -4.30 -28.88 -20.26
N GLU A 67 -5.56 -28.98 -19.81
CA GLU A 67 -6.25 -30.24 -19.50
C GLU A 67 -7.38 -30.55 -20.49
#